data_AF-A0AAV7CTI1-F1
#
_entry.id   AF-A0AAV7CTI1-F1
#
_cell.length_a   1.000
_cell.length_b   1.000
_cell.length_c   1.000
_cell.angle_alpha   90.00
_cell.angle_beta   90.00
_cell.angle_gamma   90.00
#
_symmetry.space_group_name_H-M   'P 1'
#
loop_
_entity.id
_entity.type
_entity.pdbx_description
1 polymer ?
#
loop_
_entity_poly.entity_id
_entity_poly.type
_entity_poly.pdbx_seq_one_letter_code
_entity_poly.pdbx_strand_id
1 'polypeptide(L)'
;MLNSCVFILFYTVAALTARIQNFKEHLQNNPKDKANKRRMLMSIDRRKKMLKFLRRTRYDAYEHVCTQLGIEYTFPPEYYRRATKRWIAKKAFCLQVYQQSKKLKENELSQKKRIPKANPPLYVFPKPTN
;
A
#
# COMPACT_ATOMS: atom_id res chain seq x y z
N MET A 1 -35.66 -2.02 4.58
CA MET A 1 -34.77 -2.22 5.75
C MET A 1 -33.29 -2.08 5.42
N LEU A 2 -32.78 -2.66 4.32
CA LEU A 2 -31.35 -2.56 3.98
C LEU A 2 -30.88 -1.15 3.59
N ASN A 3 -31.73 -0.33 2.96
CA ASN A 3 -31.35 1.01 2.49
C ASN A 3 -31.29 2.06 3.62
N SER A 4 -32.12 1.91 4.66
CA SER A 4 -32.08 2.81 5.83
C SER A 4 -30.80 2.64 6.65
N CYS A 5 -30.28 1.42 6.78
CA CYS A 5 -29.03 1.17 7.49
C CYS A 5 -27.82 1.79 6.76
N VAL A 6 -27.79 1.72 5.42
CA VAL A 6 -26.73 2.36 4.61
C VAL A 6 -26.79 3.88 4.75
N PHE A 7 -27.99 4.47 4.76
CA PHE A 7 -28.16 5.91 4.95
C PHE A 7 -27.67 6.40 6.32
N ILE A 8 -27.96 5.66 7.39
CA ILE A 8 -27.47 5.96 8.75
C ILE A 8 -25.94 5.86 8.79
N LEU A 9 -25.34 4.85 8.15
CA LEU A 9 -23.88 4.70 8.08
C LEU A 9 -23.22 5.82 7.27
N PHE A 10 -23.83 6.25 6.16
CA PHE A 10 -23.35 7.40 5.39
C PHE A 10 -23.38 8.68 6.22
N TYR A 11 -24.54 9.00 6.82
CA TYR A 11 -24.73 10.21 7.63
C TYR A 11 -23.72 10.29 8.79
N THR A 12 -23.51 9.18 9.50
CA THR A 12 -22.57 9.12 10.61
C THR A 12 -21.11 9.30 10.17
N VAL A 13 -20.72 8.78 9.00
CA VAL A 13 -19.38 8.99 8.41
C VAL A 13 -19.20 10.44 7.97
N ALA A 14 -20.22 11.07 7.38
CA ALA A 14 -20.20 12.49 7.03
C ALA A 14 -20.09 13.38 8.27
N ALA A 15 -20.90 13.13 9.31
CA ALA A 15 -20.86 13.88 10.57
C ALA A 15 -19.52 13.72 11.32
N LEU A 16 -18.90 12.54 11.26
CA LEU A 16 -17.55 12.32 11.79
C LEU A 16 -16.51 13.11 10.99
N THR A 17 -16.66 13.18 9.67
CA THR A 17 -15.73 13.90 8.79
C THR A 17 -15.78 15.42 9.05
N ALA A 18 -16.98 15.99 9.19
CA ALA A 18 -17.15 17.39 9.58
C ALA A 18 -16.52 17.69 10.95
N ARG A 19 -16.71 16.80 11.94
CA ARG A 19 -16.07 16.93 13.25
C ARG A 19 -14.54 16.86 13.19
N ILE A 20 -13.98 15.98 12.36
CA ILE A 20 -12.53 15.88 12.16
C ILE A 20 -11.98 17.17 11.52
N GLN A 21 -12.68 17.77 10.57
CA GLN A 21 -12.28 19.04 9.95
C GLN A 21 -12.25 20.17 10.99
N ASN A 22 -13.30 20.31 11.81
CA ASN A 22 -13.32 21.30 12.89
C ASN A 22 -12.17 21.09 13.91
N PHE A 23 -11.92 19.83 14.33
CA PHE A 23 -10.77 19.55 15.21
C PHE A 23 -9.42 19.89 14.55
N LYS A 24 -9.29 19.68 13.24
CA LYS A 24 -8.07 20.00 12.50
C LYS A 24 -7.81 21.51 12.53
N GLU A 25 -8.81 22.33 12.26
CA GLU A 25 -8.72 23.80 12.32
C GLU A 25 -8.39 24.27 13.75
N HIS A 26 -9.07 23.72 14.76
CA HIS A 26 -8.82 24.07 16.15
C HIS A 26 -7.38 23.73 16.59
N LEU A 27 -6.85 22.58 16.19
CA LEU A 27 -5.49 22.15 16.55
C LEU A 27 -4.38 22.89 15.80
N GLN A 28 -4.68 23.48 14.63
CA GLN A 28 -3.74 24.37 13.95
C GLN A 28 -3.46 25.61 14.79
N ASN A 29 -4.50 26.19 15.40
CA ASN A 29 -4.36 27.34 16.30
C ASN A 29 -3.86 26.93 17.69
N ASN A 30 -4.26 25.75 18.18
CA ASN A 30 -3.95 25.25 19.52
C ASN A 30 -3.19 23.91 19.52
N PRO A 31 -1.88 23.90 19.18
CA PRO A 31 -1.11 22.66 19.04
C PRO A 31 -0.87 21.92 20.36
N LYS A 32 -1.01 22.61 21.51
CA LYS A 32 -0.76 22.04 22.85
C LYS A 32 -1.96 21.27 23.43
N ASP A 33 -3.15 21.39 22.83
CA ASP A 33 -4.34 20.69 23.32
C ASP A 33 -4.30 19.18 22.97
N LYS A 34 -3.88 18.39 23.95
CA LYS A 34 -3.80 16.93 23.84
C LYS A 34 -5.17 16.25 23.92
N ALA A 35 -6.15 16.86 24.59
CA ALA A 35 -7.47 16.26 24.79
C ALA A 35 -8.25 16.25 23.47
N ASN A 36 -8.26 17.38 22.76
CA ASN A 36 -8.90 17.46 21.44
C ASN A 36 -8.15 16.64 20.39
N LYS A 37 -6.82 16.58 20.44
CA LYS A 37 -6.03 15.67 19.58
C LYS A 37 -6.42 14.21 19.78
N ARG A 38 -6.60 13.76 21.03
CA ARG A 38 -7.07 12.40 21.33
C ARG A 38 -8.47 12.15 20.77
N ARG A 39 -9.41 13.07 20.98
CA ARG A 39 -10.79 12.97 20.47
C ARG A 39 -10.84 12.91 18.93
N MET A 40 -9.98 13.67 18.27
CA MET A 40 -9.81 13.64 16.81
C MET A 40 -9.32 12.28 16.33
N LEU A 41 -8.25 11.74 16.94
CA LEU A 41 -7.72 10.42 16.59
C LEU A 41 -8.76 9.31 16.77
N MET A 42 -9.51 9.33 17.88
CA MET A 42 -10.61 8.40 18.12
C MET A 42 -11.72 8.49 17.06
N SER A 43 -12.04 9.70 16.61
CA SER A 43 -13.03 9.92 15.54
C SER A 43 -12.54 9.36 14.20
N ILE A 44 -11.24 9.51 13.90
CA ILE A 44 -10.61 8.93 12.70
C ILE A 44 -10.68 7.40 12.75
N ASP A 45 -10.36 6.78 13.89
CA ASP A 45 -10.40 5.33 14.04
C ASP A 45 -11.83 4.78 13.96
N ARG A 46 -12.80 5.48 14.54
CA ARG A 46 -14.23 5.13 14.41
C ARG A 46 -14.65 5.18 12.94
N ARG A 47 -14.29 6.24 12.21
CA ARG A 47 -14.56 6.37 10.77
C ARG A 47 -13.95 5.23 9.97
N LYS A 48 -12.68 4.88 10.23
CA LYS A 48 -12.00 3.74 9.58
C LYS A 48 -12.71 2.40 9.85
N LYS A 49 -13.18 2.17 11.08
CA LYS A 49 -13.94 0.96 11.44
C LYS A 49 -15.26 0.86 10.67
N MET A 50 -15.96 1.99 10.50
CA MET A 50 -17.20 2.05 9.74
C MET A 50 -16.97 1.79 8.24
N LEU A 51 -15.93 2.39 7.65
CA LEU A 51 -15.55 2.12 6.25
C LEU A 51 -15.16 0.66 6.05
N LYS A 52 -14.44 0.05 6.99
CA LYS A 52 -14.12 -1.39 6.96
C LYS A 52 -15.38 -2.26 7.00
N PHE A 53 -16.39 -1.85 7.77
CA PHE A 53 -17.67 -2.56 7.83
C PHE A 53 -18.44 -2.43 6.52
N LEU A 54 -18.59 -1.20 5.99
CA LEU A 54 -19.25 -0.95 4.71
C LEU A 54 -18.62 -1.75 3.57
N ARG A 55 -17.29 -1.77 3.51
CA ARG A 55 -16.57 -2.53 2.49
C ARG A 55 -16.84 -4.04 2.54
N ARG A 56 -17.15 -4.61 3.70
CA ARG A 56 -17.47 -6.03 3.86
C ARG A 56 -18.92 -6.36 3.48
N THR A 57 -19.83 -5.41 3.66
CA THR A 57 -21.28 -5.64 3.47
C THR A 57 -21.75 -5.22 2.09
N ARG A 58 -21.36 -4.03 1.61
CA ARG A 58 -21.79 -3.44 0.34
C ARG A 58 -20.69 -2.57 -0.26
N TYR A 59 -20.07 -3.05 -1.34
CA TYR A 59 -18.96 -2.37 -1.97
C TYR A 59 -19.38 -1.08 -2.70
N ASP A 60 -20.48 -1.11 -3.45
CA ASP A 60 -20.96 0.04 -4.24
C ASP A 60 -21.23 1.27 -3.37
N ALA A 61 -21.88 1.05 -2.22
CA ALA A 61 -22.12 2.12 -1.24
C ALA A 61 -20.81 2.66 -0.65
N TYR A 62 -19.83 1.79 -0.39
CA TYR A 62 -18.52 2.20 0.10
C TYR A 62 -17.77 3.07 -0.91
N GLU A 63 -17.78 2.70 -2.20
CA GLU A 63 -17.17 3.51 -3.27
C GLU A 63 -17.84 4.88 -3.39
N HIS A 64 -19.17 4.92 -3.35
CA HIS A 64 -19.93 6.17 -3.35
C HIS A 64 -19.60 7.07 -2.14
N VAL A 65 -19.47 6.51 -0.93
CA VAL A 65 -19.07 7.28 0.26
C VAL A 65 -17.64 7.83 0.10
N CYS A 66 -16.71 7.00 -0.38
CA CYS A 66 -15.30 7.38 -0.56
C CYS A 66 -15.14 8.49 -1.60
N THR A 67 -15.85 8.40 -2.72
CA THR A 67 -15.83 9.42 -3.79
C THR A 67 -16.45 10.74 -3.32
N GLN A 68 -17.63 10.70 -2.68
CA GLN A 68 -18.30 11.91 -2.20
C GLN A 68 -17.53 12.67 -1.11
N LEU A 69 -16.88 11.96 -0.19
CA LEU A 69 -16.15 12.57 0.93
C LEU A 69 -14.66 12.77 0.64
N GLY A 70 -14.15 12.31 -0.51
CA GLY A 70 -12.73 12.36 -0.86
C GLY A 70 -11.85 11.58 0.12
N ILE A 71 -12.32 10.43 0.62
CA ILE A 71 -11.60 9.63 1.63
C ILE A 71 -10.90 8.45 0.96
N GLU A 72 -9.57 8.41 1.07
CA GLU A 72 -8.78 7.25 0.70
C GLU A 72 -8.72 6.22 1.84
N TYR A 73 -9.04 4.96 1.53
CA TYR A 73 -8.91 3.86 2.47
C TYR A 73 -7.58 3.14 2.30
N THR A 74 -6.73 3.24 3.31
CA THR A 74 -5.49 2.46 3.39
C THR A 74 -5.71 1.23 4.26
N PHE A 75 -5.25 0.07 3.79
CA PHE A 75 -5.25 -1.14 4.61
C PHE A 75 -4.30 -0.97 5.81
N PRO A 76 -4.68 -1.46 7.01
CA PRO A 76 -3.76 -1.45 8.14
C PRO A 76 -2.56 -2.36 7.85
N PRO A 77 -1.34 -1.97 8.26
CA PRO A 77 -0.19 -2.84 8.14
C PRO A 77 -0.39 -4.09 9.00
N GLU A 78 0.20 -5.19 8.57
CA GLU A 78 0.14 -6.46 9.30
C GLU A 78 0.79 -6.36 10.69
N TYR A 79 1.89 -5.60 10.79
CA TYR A 79 2.63 -5.42 12.04
C TYR A 79 2.97 -3.95 12.30
N TYR A 80 2.72 -3.48 13.52
CA TYR A 80 3.13 -2.16 14.00
C TYR A 80 4.53 -2.22 14.64
N ARG A 81 5.59 -2.29 13.82
CA ARG A 81 6.98 -2.24 14.30
C ARG A 81 7.51 -0.81 14.29
N ARG A 82 8.21 -0.40 15.35
CA ARG A 82 8.89 0.91 15.39
C ARG A 82 10.13 0.88 14.50
N ALA A 83 10.16 1.75 13.49
CA ALA A 83 11.34 1.91 12.64
C ALA A 83 12.44 2.68 13.40
N THR A 84 13.50 1.98 13.81
CA THR A 84 14.69 2.61 14.42
C THR A 84 15.65 3.12 13.34
N LYS A 85 16.48 4.12 13.65
CA LYS A 85 17.48 4.67 12.70
C LYS A 85 18.36 3.58 12.09
N ARG A 86 18.85 2.65 12.93
CA ARG A 86 19.64 1.47 12.50
C ARG A 86 18.87 0.61 11.50
N TRP A 87 17.60 0.33 11.76
CA TRP A 87 16.77 -0.49 10.85
C TRP A 87 16.49 0.22 9.53
N ILE A 88 16.22 1.53 9.57
CA ILE A 88 15.98 2.35 8.36
C ILE A 88 17.23 2.33 7.47
N ALA A 89 18.41 2.59 8.04
CA ALA A 89 19.67 2.56 7.30
C ALA A 89 19.96 1.17 6.72
N LYS A 90 19.82 0.10 7.52
CA LYS A 90 20.00 -1.28 7.06
C LYS A 90 19.04 -1.63 5.92
N LYS A 91 17.76 -1.26 6.05
CA LYS A 91 16.74 -1.54 5.03
C LYS A 91 17.03 -0.78 3.73
N ALA A 92 17.39 0.50 3.81
CA ALA A 92 17.76 1.29 2.64
C ALA A 92 18.96 0.68 1.90
N PHE A 93 20.00 0.31 2.65
CA PHE A 93 21.18 -0.36 2.09
C PHE A 93 20.82 -1.69 1.40
N CYS A 94 20.04 -2.56 2.06
CA CYS A 94 19.63 -3.82 1.46
C CYS A 94 18.84 -3.64 0.16
N LEU A 95 17.98 -2.62 0.09
CA LEU A 95 17.24 -2.30 -1.14
C LEU A 95 18.16 -1.84 -2.27
N GLN A 96 19.17 -1.02 -1.96
CA GLN A 96 20.17 -0.58 -2.93
C GLN A 96 20.98 -1.75 -3.50
N VAL A 97 21.50 -2.61 -2.62
CA VAL A 97 22.24 -3.83 -3.02
C VAL A 97 21.37 -4.74 -3.89
N TYR A 98 20.10 -4.92 -3.53
CA TYR A 98 19.16 -5.71 -4.33
C TYR A 98 18.96 -5.14 -5.74
N GLN A 99 18.79 -3.82 -5.87
CA GLN A 99 18.65 -3.16 -7.16
C GLN A 99 19.92 -3.29 -8.01
N GLN A 100 21.10 -3.16 -7.41
CA GLN A 100 22.38 -3.34 -8.10
C GLN A 100 22.55 -4.78 -8.59
N SER A 101 22.29 -5.78 -7.74
CA SER A 101 22.35 -7.19 -8.12
C SER A 101 21.37 -7.50 -9.27
N LYS A 102 20.14 -6.98 -9.21
CA LYS A 102 19.15 -7.16 -10.27
C LYS A 102 19.64 -6.61 -11.61
N LYS A 103 20.21 -5.39 -11.63
CA LYS A 103 20.78 -4.76 -12.83
C LYS A 103 21.93 -5.58 -13.42
N LEU A 104 22.84 -6.07 -12.59
CA LEU A 104 23.95 -6.91 -13.04
C LEU A 104 23.43 -8.19 -13.71
N LYS A 105 22.42 -8.83 -13.10
CA LYS A 105 21.80 -10.05 -13.65
C LYS A 105 21.09 -9.81 -14.98
N GLU A 106 20.40 -8.68 -15.11
CA GLU A 106 19.75 -8.27 -16.38
C GLU A 106 20.79 -8.02 -17.48
N ASN A 107 21.90 -7.36 -17.15
CA ASN A 107 23.03 -7.16 -18.05
C ASN A 107 23.63 -8.50 -18.49
N GLU A 108 23.91 -9.42 -17.57
CA GLU A 108 24.41 -10.77 -17.86
C GLU A 108 23.47 -11.55 -18.79
N LEU A 109 22.16 -11.50 -18.53
CA LEU A 109 21.15 -12.13 -19.37
C LEU A 109 21.12 -11.50 -20.77
N SER A 110 21.26 -10.17 -20.88
CA SER A 110 21.33 -9.48 -22.17
C SER A 110 22.57 -9.88 -22.97
N GLN A 111 23.72 -10.01 -22.31
CA GLN A 111 24.97 -10.45 -22.95
C GLN A 111 24.87 -11.91 -23.41
N LYS A 112 24.30 -12.80 -22.59
CA LYS A 112 24.03 -14.21 -22.96
C LYS A 112 23.08 -14.35 -24.14
N LYS A 113 22.12 -13.43 -24.32
CA LYS A 113 21.23 -13.40 -25.49
C LYS A 113 21.93 -12.88 -26.76
N ARG A 114 22.93 -12.01 -26.61
CA ARG A 114 23.73 -11.48 -27.73
C ARG A 114 24.75 -12.48 -28.25
N ILE A 115 25.22 -13.40 -27.40
CA ILE A 115 26.12 -14.47 -27.80
C ILE A 115 25.29 -15.50 -28.60
N PRO A 116 25.59 -15.73 -29.90
CA PRO A 116 24.90 -16.77 -30.66
C PRO A 116 25.17 -18.13 -30.01
N LYS A 117 24.13 -18.96 -29.85
CA LYS A 117 24.31 -20.33 -29.32
C LYS A 117 25.30 -21.04 -30.23
N ALA A 118 26.44 -21.47 -29.68
CA ALA A 118 27.39 -22.29 -30.43
C ALA A 118 26.64 -23.52 -30.94
N ASN A 119 26.70 -23.76 -32.25
CA ASN A 119 26.19 -25.00 -32.82
C ASN A 119 26.89 -26.15 -32.08
N PRO A 120 26.15 -27.16 -31.58
CA PRO A 120 26.79 -28.30 -30.95
C PRO A 120 27.83 -28.88 -31.91
N PRO A 121 28.99 -29.33 -31.41
CA PRO A 121 30.04 -29.85 -32.29
C PRO A 121 29.43 -30.93 -33.17
N LEU A 122 29.55 -30.78 -34.49
CA LEU A 122 29.16 -31.82 -35.42
C LEU A 122 30.00 -33.06 -35.06
N TYR A 123 29.37 -34.05 -34.43
CA TYR A 123 29.96 -35.38 -34.35
C TYR A 123 30.06 -35.88 -35.79
N VAL A 124 31.24 -35.73 -36.40
CA VAL A 124 31.55 -36.36 -37.67
C VAL A 124 31.71 -37.84 -37.35
N PHE A 125 30.64 -38.62 -37.52
CA PHE A 125 30.77 -40.07 -37.53
C PHE A 125 31.74 -40.42 -38.66
N PRO A 126 32.85 -41.13 -38.38
CA PRO A 126 33.75 -41.57 -39.43
C PRO A 126 32.95 -42.47 -40.38
N LYS A 127 32.84 -42.08 -41.65
CA LYS A 127 32.21 -42.93 -42.65
C LYS A 127 33.04 -44.21 -42.78
N PRO A 128 32.42 -45.40 -42.77
CA PRO A 128 33.16 -46.64 -42.97
C PRO A 128 33.83 -46.59 -44.35
N THR A 129 35.15 -46.78 -44.36
CA THR A 129 35.95 -46.91 -45.58
C THR A 129 35.66 -48.28 -46.20
N ASN A 130 35.13 -48.29 -47.43
CA ASN A 130 35.17 -49.42 -48.35
C ASN A 130 36.22 -49.15 -49.42
#